data_AF-A0A088ESR8-F1
#
_entry.id   AF-A0A088ESR8-F1
#
_cell.length_a   1.000
_cell.length_b   1.000
_cell.length_c   1.000
_cell.angle_alpha   90.00
_cell.angle_beta   90.00
_cell.angle_gamma   90.00
#
_symmetry.space_group_name_H-M   'P 1'
#
loop_
_entity.id
_entity.type
_entity.pdbx_description
1 polymer ?
#
loop_
_entity_poly.entity_id
_entity_poly.type
_entity_poly.pdbx_seq_one_letter_code
_entity_poly.pdbx_strand_id
1 'polypeptide(L)'
;MKAYNAKITSENIKNHFEKSGLTIEVFANILEVSKRWLEYILAGEKNYEFAPNTIQKACDFFIADFRKFTTELQTVPKDFREFLKMKHSRNSEYNKILLDAPSVPFIIDEILIKDDEFISSTGLELKFVKQILWRYYPDLKLTNLSSDLQKSDSIYHSLHPTKKKKTNIYRTK
;
A
#
# COMPACT_ATOMS: atom_id res chain seq x y z
N MET A 1 -25.74 -21.88 0.81
CA MET A 1 -24.53 -21.09 1.17
C MET A 1 -23.88 -20.62 -0.12
N LYS A 2 -23.53 -19.34 -0.27
CA LYS A 2 -22.66 -18.94 -1.38
C LYS A 2 -21.30 -19.59 -1.14
N ALA A 3 -20.77 -20.29 -2.13
CA ALA A 3 -19.50 -20.98 -2.04
C ALA A 3 -18.34 -19.96 -1.89
N TYR A 4 -17.37 -20.30 -1.04
CA TYR A 4 -16.09 -19.60 -0.94
C TYR A 4 -15.47 -19.38 -2.32
N ASN A 5 -14.91 -18.20 -2.57
CA ASN A 5 -14.21 -17.87 -3.80
C ASN A 5 -12.80 -17.36 -3.50
N ALA A 6 -11.79 -18.20 -3.75
CA ALA A 6 -10.38 -17.87 -3.53
C ALA A 6 -9.92 -16.61 -4.28
N LYS A 7 -10.36 -16.45 -5.54
CA LYS A 7 -9.97 -15.28 -6.35
C LYS A 7 -10.51 -13.98 -5.75
N ILE A 8 -11.81 -13.95 -5.40
CA ILE A 8 -12.43 -12.78 -4.75
C ILE A 8 -11.76 -12.49 -3.42
N THR A 9 -11.48 -13.53 -2.63
CA THR A 9 -10.84 -13.39 -1.32
C THR A 9 -9.45 -12.75 -1.45
N SER A 10 -8.61 -13.26 -2.35
CA SER A 10 -7.27 -12.73 -2.59
C SER A 10 -7.31 -11.28 -3.09
N GLU A 11 -8.25 -10.95 -3.98
CA GLU A 11 -8.42 -9.60 -4.50
C GLU A 11 -8.88 -8.63 -3.40
N ASN A 12 -9.82 -9.04 -2.54
CA ASN A 12 -10.24 -8.26 -1.39
C ASN A 12 -9.09 -8.03 -0.41
N ILE A 13 -8.32 -9.08 -0.05
CA ILE A 13 -7.14 -8.94 0.83
C ILE A 13 -6.14 -7.97 0.23
N LYS A 14 -5.81 -8.13 -1.06
CA LYS A 14 -4.85 -7.26 -1.76
C LYS A 14 -5.30 -5.80 -1.74
N ASN A 15 -6.55 -5.53 -2.12
CA ASN A 15 -7.09 -4.17 -2.17
C ASN A 15 -7.11 -3.51 -0.77
N HIS A 16 -7.50 -4.25 0.26
CA HIS A 16 -7.49 -3.74 1.65
C HIS A 16 -6.06 -3.51 2.14
N PHE A 17 -5.15 -4.42 1.84
CA PHE A 17 -3.73 -4.27 2.17
C PHE A 17 -3.13 -3.03 1.52
N GLU A 18 -3.31 -2.84 0.22
CA GLU A 18 -2.80 -1.68 -0.52
C GLU A 18 -3.35 -0.36 0.06
N LYS A 19 -4.64 -0.30 0.40
CA LYS A 19 -5.27 0.89 1.00
C LYS A 19 -5.04 1.06 2.51
N SER A 20 -4.54 0.03 3.20
CA SER A 20 -4.20 0.13 4.63
C SER A 20 -2.89 0.88 4.86
N GLY A 21 -2.02 0.94 3.84
CA GLY A 21 -0.70 1.55 3.93
C GLY A 21 0.31 0.77 4.77
N LEU A 22 0.04 -0.49 5.09
CA LEU A 22 1.00 -1.36 5.79
C LEU A 22 2.17 -1.74 4.87
N THR A 23 3.32 -2.05 5.46
CA THR A 23 4.39 -2.77 4.76
C THR A 23 4.07 -4.26 4.72
N ILE A 24 4.69 -4.98 3.79
CA ILE A 24 4.47 -6.42 3.64
C ILE A 24 4.96 -7.21 4.86
N GLU A 25 6.05 -6.76 5.49
CA GLU A 25 6.58 -7.34 6.74
C GLU A 25 5.54 -7.27 7.85
N VAL A 26 4.97 -6.08 8.04
CA VAL A 26 3.99 -5.82 9.09
C VAL A 26 2.72 -6.62 8.84
N PHE A 27 2.24 -6.64 7.60
CA PHE A 27 1.03 -7.40 7.27
C PHE A 27 1.25 -8.91 7.40
N ALA A 28 2.41 -9.44 7.01
CA ALA A 28 2.76 -10.84 7.25
C ALA A 28 2.77 -11.19 8.74
N ASN A 29 3.26 -10.30 9.59
CA ASN A 29 3.23 -10.48 11.05
C ASN A 29 1.79 -10.51 11.59
N ILE A 30 0.91 -9.60 11.15
CA ILE A 30 -0.52 -9.60 11.53
C ILE A 30 -1.20 -10.92 11.14
N LEU A 31 -0.83 -11.46 9.98
CA LEU A 31 -1.35 -12.74 9.48
C LEU A 31 -0.68 -13.96 10.12
N GLU A 32 0.42 -13.78 10.86
CA GLU A 32 1.32 -14.80 11.38
C GLU A 32 1.81 -15.78 10.30
N VAL A 33 2.26 -15.22 9.18
CA VAL A 33 2.84 -15.98 8.06
C VAL A 33 4.21 -15.42 7.70
N SER A 34 5.00 -16.17 6.94
CA SER A 34 6.27 -15.64 6.46
C SER A 34 6.04 -14.55 5.41
N LYS A 35 6.86 -13.49 5.44
CA LYS A 35 6.87 -12.43 4.41
C LYS A 35 6.95 -13.02 3.00
N ARG A 36 7.85 -13.98 2.79
CA ARG A 36 8.09 -14.60 1.48
C ARG A 36 6.85 -15.32 0.94
N TRP A 37 6.11 -16.01 1.82
CA TRP A 37 4.86 -16.66 1.44
C TRP A 37 3.80 -15.64 1.02
N LEU A 38 3.68 -14.54 1.76
CA LEU A 38 2.75 -13.46 1.42
C LEU A 38 3.12 -12.79 0.10
N GLU A 39 4.41 -12.59 -0.18
CA GLU A 39 4.90 -12.08 -1.47
C GLU A 39 4.44 -12.96 -2.64
N TYR A 40 4.58 -14.28 -2.53
CA TYR A 40 4.12 -15.19 -3.59
C TYR A 40 2.62 -15.14 -3.81
N ILE A 41 1.82 -15.05 -2.74
CA ILE A 41 0.36 -14.92 -2.88
C ILE A 41 -0.03 -13.61 -3.57
N LEU A 42 0.54 -12.49 -3.12
CA LEU A 42 0.21 -11.18 -3.70
C LEU A 42 0.71 -11.02 -5.15
N ALA A 43 1.73 -11.78 -5.54
CA ALA A 43 2.19 -11.90 -6.92
C ALA A 43 1.29 -12.80 -7.79
N GLY A 44 0.32 -13.51 -7.20
CA GLY A 44 -0.60 -14.39 -7.93
C GLY A 44 0.00 -15.75 -8.31
N GLU A 45 0.98 -16.23 -7.56
CA GLU A 45 1.59 -17.55 -7.80
C GLU A 45 0.57 -18.68 -7.55
N LYS A 46 0.41 -19.57 -8.54
CA LYS A 46 -0.68 -20.58 -8.57
C LYS A 46 -0.66 -21.60 -7.43
N ASN A 47 0.50 -21.78 -6.79
CA ASN A 47 0.68 -22.80 -5.74
C ASN A 47 0.43 -22.24 -4.33
N TYR A 48 0.05 -20.97 -4.20
CA TYR A 48 -0.12 -20.31 -2.92
C TYR A 48 -1.51 -19.70 -2.81
N GLU A 49 -2.23 -20.06 -1.75
CA GLU A 49 -3.56 -19.55 -1.45
C GLU A 49 -3.65 -19.20 0.04
N PHE A 50 -4.52 -18.23 0.36
CA PHE A 50 -4.77 -17.89 1.76
C PHE A 50 -5.52 -19.02 2.46
N ALA A 51 -4.94 -19.52 3.55
CA ALA A 51 -5.61 -20.47 4.41
C ALA A 51 -6.77 -19.80 5.17
N PRO A 52 -7.85 -20.52 5.53
CA PRO A 52 -9.02 -19.96 6.21
C PRO A 52 -8.68 -19.18 7.49
N ASN A 53 -7.73 -19.66 8.29
CA ASN A 53 -7.26 -18.96 9.50
C ASN A 53 -6.56 -17.64 9.17
N THR A 54 -5.78 -17.58 8.09
CA THR A 54 -5.14 -16.36 7.60
C THR A 54 -6.18 -15.37 7.10
N ILE A 55 -7.21 -15.84 6.40
CA ILE A 55 -8.33 -14.99 5.94
C ILE A 55 -9.08 -14.42 7.14
N GLN A 56 -9.32 -15.22 8.19
CA GLN A 56 -9.98 -14.73 9.40
C GLN A 56 -9.18 -13.61 10.07
N LYS A 57 -7.86 -13.79 10.24
CA LYS A 57 -6.98 -12.73 10.78
C LYS A 57 -7.00 -11.46 9.93
N ALA A 58 -7.00 -11.59 8.60
CA ALA A 58 -7.14 -10.45 7.71
C ALA A 58 -8.48 -9.73 7.93
N CYS A 59 -9.58 -10.48 8.02
CA CYS A 59 -10.91 -9.94 8.27
C CYS A 59 -11.00 -9.23 9.63
N ASP A 60 -10.43 -9.84 10.68
CA ASP A 60 -10.40 -9.28 12.03
C ASP A 60 -9.62 -7.96 12.06
N PHE A 61 -8.46 -7.91 11.39
CA PHE A 61 -7.70 -6.67 11.28
C PHE A 61 -8.42 -5.62 10.42
N PHE A 62 -9.01 -6.01 9.28
CA PHE A 62 -9.70 -5.07 8.40
C PHE A 62 -11.11 -4.67 8.87
N ILE A 63 -11.60 -5.25 9.97
CA ILE A 63 -12.97 -5.06 10.47
C ILE A 63 -14.00 -5.44 9.37
N ALA A 64 -13.76 -6.57 8.71
CA ALA A 64 -14.57 -7.07 7.60
C ALA A 64 -15.34 -8.34 7.98
N ASP A 65 -16.54 -8.50 7.41
CA ASP A 65 -17.33 -9.72 7.57
C ASP A 65 -16.75 -10.84 6.69
N PHE A 66 -16.30 -11.94 7.30
CA PHE A 66 -15.66 -13.05 6.59
C PHE A 66 -16.49 -13.58 5.41
N ARG A 67 -17.80 -13.72 5.59
CA ARG A 67 -18.67 -14.28 4.55
C ARG A 67 -18.76 -13.35 3.34
N LYS A 68 -18.97 -12.05 3.54
CA LYS A 68 -18.98 -11.08 2.44
C LYS A 68 -17.60 -10.99 1.79
N PHE A 69 -16.56 -10.94 2.60
CA PHE A 69 -15.18 -10.83 2.16
C PHE A 69 -14.70 -12.01 1.29
N THR A 70 -15.30 -13.20 1.47
CA THR A 70 -14.96 -14.40 0.68
C THR A 70 -15.90 -14.71 -0.48
N THR A 71 -17.00 -13.97 -0.64
CA THR A 71 -18.02 -14.26 -1.66
C THR A 71 -18.33 -13.09 -2.59
N GLU A 72 -17.95 -11.86 -2.23
CA GLU A 72 -18.31 -10.64 -2.97
C GLU A 72 -17.13 -9.66 -2.98
N LEU A 73 -16.85 -9.03 -4.12
CA LEU A 73 -15.83 -7.98 -4.18
C LEU A 73 -16.26 -6.79 -3.32
N GLN A 74 -15.39 -6.38 -2.41
CA GLN A 74 -15.63 -5.30 -1.46
C GLN A 74 -14.99 -4.00 -1.95
N THR A 75 -15.72 -2.90 -1.80
CA THR A 75 -15.17 -1.56 -2.09
C THR A 75 -14.46 -1.02 -0.85
N VAL A 76 -13.21 -0.61 -1.00
CA VAL A 76 -12.42 -0.05 0.11
C VAL A 76 -12.57 1.47 0.14
N PRO A 77 -12.90 2.09 1.29
CA PRO A 77 -12.96 3.54 1.43
C PRO A 77 -11.63 4.23 1.09
N LYS A 78 -11.67 5.49 0.65
CA LYS A 78 -10.45 6.27 0.32
C LYS A 78 -9.60 6.56 1.56
N ASP A 79 -10.23 6.74 2.71
CA ASP A 79 -9.65 7.05 4.02
C ASP A 79 -9.45 5.79 4.87
N PHE A 80 -9.30 4.62 4.24
CA PHE A 80 -9.31 3.34 4.94
C PHE A 80 -8.26 3.22 6.06
N ARG A 81 -7.04 3.76 5.87
CA ARG A 81 -6.04 3.80 6.95
C ARG A 81 -6.51 4.58 8.18
N GLU A 82 -7.17 5.72 7.99
CA GLU A 82 -7.71 6.53 9.11
C GLU A 82 -8.89 5.83 9.79
N PHE A 83 -9.74 5.17 9.00
CA PHE A 83 -10.78 4.29 9.54
C PHE A 83 -10.19 3.19 10.43
N LEU A 84 -9.13 2.51 9.97
CA LEU A 84 -8.46 1.47 10.75
C LEU A 84 -7.84 2.02 12.05
N LYS A 85 -7.18 3.19 12.00
CA LYS A 85 -6.65 3.85 13.21
C LYS A 85 -7.73 4.09 14.25
N MET A 86 -8.89 4.61 13.82
CA MET A 86 -10.02 4.85 14.71
C MET A 86 -10.54 3.54 15.32
N LYS A 87 -10.73 2.51 14.49
CA LYS A 87 -11.25 1.20 14.93
C LYS A 87 -10.29 0.46 15.86
N HIS A 88 -8.99 0.55 15.62
CA HIS A 88 -7.95 -0.09 16.43
C HIS A 88 -7.39 0.80 17.54
N SER A 89 -7.97 1.97 17.80
CA SER A 89 -7.49 2.92 18.82
C SER A 89 -7.29 2.32 20.21
N ARG A 90 -8.07 1.28 20.57
CA ARG A 90 -7.95 0.55 21.85
C ARG A 90 -7.02 -0.66 21.80
N ASN A 91 -6.60 -1.09 20.62
CA ASN A 91 -5.61 -2.15 20.45
C ASN A 91 -4.23 -1.49 20.31
N SER A 92 -3.43 -1.51 21.37
CA SER A 92 -2.14 -0.83 21.44
C SER A 92 -1.16 -1.27 20.34
N GLU A 93 -1.19 -2.56 19.97
CA GLU A 93 -0.30 -3.12 18.97
C GLU A 93 -0.66 -2.62 17.57
N TYR A 94 -1.92 -2.81 17.16
CA TYR A 94 -2.38 -2.37 15.84
C TYR A 94 -2.41 -0.86 15.70
N ASN A 95 -2.76 -0.13 16.75
CA ASN A 95 -2.74 1.33 16.74
C ASN A 95 -1.31 1.85 16.50
N LYS A 96 -0.31 1.29 17.19
CA LYS A 96 1.09 1.67 16.98
C LYS A 96 1.51 1.48 15.53
N ILE A 97 1.23 0.29 14.97
CA ILE A 97 1.51 -0.04 13.57
C ILE A 97 0.86 0.95 12.59
N LEU A 98 -0.37 1.37 12.85
CA LEU A 98 -1.11 2.28 12.00
C LEU A 98 -0.69 3.75 12.17
N LEU A 99 -0.10 4.11 13.32
CA LEU A 99 0.48 5.42 13.57
C LEU A 99 1.89 5.58 12.98
N ASP A 100 2.63 4.49 12.82
CA ASP A 100 3.91 4.48 12.13
C ASP A 100 3.77 4.96 10.67
N ALA A 101 4.90 5.35 10.05
CA ALA A 101 4.91 5.76 8.66
C ALA A 101 4.40 4.64 7.74
N PRO A 102 3.49 4.93 6.79
CA PRO A 102 2.98 3.94 5.87
C PRO A 102 4.04 3.49 4.86
N SER A 103 3.72 2.45 4.10
CA SER A 103 4.58 1.95 3.03
C SER A 103 4.81 3.01 1.94
N VAL A 104 6.00 2.99 1.32
CA VAL A 104 6.36 3.92 0.25
C VAL A 104 5.35 3.89 -0.93
N PRO A 105 4.86 2.71 -1.39
CA PRO A 105 3.81 2.67 -2.42
C PRO A 105 2.54 3.43 -2.02
N PHE A 106 2.06 3.24 -0.78
CA PHE A 106 0.89 3.97 -0.28
C PHE A 106 1.15 5.47 -0.24
N ILE A 107 2.33 5.90 0.21
CA ILE A 107 2.70 7.32 0.25
C ILE A 107 2.68 7.91 -1.16
N ILE A 108 3.18 7.18 -2.16
CA ILE A 108 3.15 7.63 -3.55
C ILE A 108 1.69 7.77 -4.01
N ASP A 109 0.90 6.71 -3.92
CA ASP A 109 -0.42 6.62 -4.56
C ASP A 109 -1.54 7.32 -3.77
N GLU A 110 -1.35 7.63 -2.49
CA GLU A 110 -2.39 8.27 -1.67
C GLU A 110 -2.01 9.64 -1.11
N ILE A 111 -0.72 10.00 -1.10
CA ILE A 111 -0.24 11.25 -0.50
C ILE A 111 0.46 12.12 -1.55
N LEU A 112 1.50 11.61 -2.21
CA LEU A 112 2.29 12.39 -3.17
C LEU A 112 1.45 12.88 -4.35
N ILE A 113 0.60 12.03 -4.92
CA ILE A 113 -0.24 12.44 -6.06
C ILE A 113 -1.33 13.46 -5.70
N LYS A 114 -1.51 13.75 -4.40
CA LYS A 114 -2.44 14.76 -3.89
C LYS A 114 -1.72 16.02 -3.39
N ASP A 115 -0.39 16.04 -3.39
CA ASP A 115 0.41 17.20 -2.97
C ASP A 115 0.40 18.28 -4.06
N ASP A 116 0.02 19.51 -3.68
CA ASP A 116 -0.18 20.62 -4.61
C ASP A 116 1.11 21.01 -5.36
N GLU A 117 2.27 20.92 -4.70
CA GLU A 117 3.56 21.23 -5.30
C GLU A 117 3.94 20.17 -6.34
N PHE A 118 3.67 18.90 -6.04
CA PHE A 118 3.90 17.82 -7.00
C PHE A 118 2.96 17.94 -8.21
N ILE A 119 1.65 18.17 -8.00
CA ILE A 119 0.63 18.28 -9.06
C ILE A 119 0.89 19.47 -9.98
N SER A 120 1.23 20.62 -9.42
CA SER A 120 1.47 21.85 -10.20
C SER A 120 2.81 21.84 -10.95
N SER A 121 3.71 20.92 -10.62
CA SER A 121 5.00 20.80 -11.29
C SER A 121 4.87 20.24 -12.71
N THR A 122 5.74 20.69 -13.62
CA THR A 122 5.89 20.07 -14.96
C THR A 122 6.74 18.79 -14.92
N GLY A 123 7.19 18.39 -13.73
CA GLY A 123 8.10 17.28 -13.49
C GLY A 123 9.18 17.65 -12.48
N LEU A 124 9.32 16.84 -11.42
CA LEU A 124 10.32 17.01 -10.38
C LEU A 124 11.42 15.95 -10.45
N GLU A 125 12.65 16.36 -10.12
CA GLU A 125 13.73 15.42 -9.87
C GLU A 125 13.52 14.70 -8.53
N LEU A 126 14.10 13.50 -8.40
CA LEU A 126 13.98 12.66 -7.21
C LEU A 126 14.30 13.41 -5.90
N LYS A 127 15.28 14.32 -5.89
CA LYS A 127 15.65 15.09 -4.70
C LYS A 127 14.52 15.99 -4.19
N PHE A 128 13.73 16.57 -5.09
CA PHE A 128 12.61 17.44 -4.76
C PHE A 128 11.41 16.60 -4.31
N VAL A 129 11.15 15.46 -4.98
CA VAL A 129 10.16 14.50 -4.50
C VAL A 129 10.47 14.04 -3.07
N LYS A 130 11.74 13.75 -2.74
CA LYS A 130 12.15 13.42 -1.37
C LYS A 130 11.86 14.55 -0.37
N GLN A 131 12.12 15.79 -0.75
CA GLN A 131 11.83 16.95 0.10
C GLN A 131 10.32 17.05 0.41
N ILE A 132 9.46 16.85 -0.60
CA ILE A 132 8.00 16.81 -0.42
C ILE A 132 7.63 15.71 0.57
N LEU A 133 8.10 14.48 0.36
CA LEU A 133 7.75 13.34 1.22
C LEU A 133 8.22 13.51 2.66
N TRP A 134 9.39 14.13 2.88
CA TRP A 134 9.90 14.42 4.22
C TRP A 134 9.11 15.49 4.96
N ARG A 135 8.28 16.30 4.29
CA ARG A 135 7.31 17.18 4.99
C ARG A 135 6.25 16.37 5.73
N TYR A 136 5.85 15.24 5.16
CA TYR A 136 4.86 14.34 5.74
C TYR A 136 5.48 13.32 6.69
N TYR A 137 6.65 12.77 6.32
CA TYR A 137 7.34 11.73 7.08
C TYR A 137 8.85 12.02 7.15
N PRO A 138 9.32 12.87 8.07
CA PRO A 138 10.71 13.34 8.13
C PRO A 138 11.74 12.21 8.25
N ASP A 139 11.42 11.15 8.99
CA ASP A 139 12.35 10.04 9.28
C ASP A 139 12.29 8.90 8.25
N LEU A 140 11.53 9.07 7.17
CA LEU A 140 11.31 8.01 6.18
C LEU A 140 12.57 7.74 5.34
N LYS A 141 12.98 6.46 5.30
CA LYS A 141 14.09 6.00 4.47
C LYS A 141 13.63 5.80 3.02
N LEU A 142 14.07 6.69 2.13
CA LEU A 142 13.72 6.72 0.71
C LEU A 142 14.86 6.19 -0.18
N THR A 143 15.37 5.00 0.14
CA THR A 143 16.52 4.37 -0.56
C THR A 143 16.15 3.94 -1.99
N ASN A 144 14.97 3.35 -2.18
CA ASN A 144 14.53 2.79 -3.47
C ASN A 144 13.46 3.63 -4.19
N LEU A 145 13.21 4.86 -3.72
CA LEU A 145 12.10 5.71 -4.19
C LEU A 145 12.02 5.87 -5.72
N SER A 146 13.17 5.95 -6.40
CA SER A 146 13.19 6.03 -7.87
C SER A 146 12.51 4.83 -8.55
N SER A 147 12.73 3.63 -8.02
CA SER A 147 12.11 2.41 -8.54
C SER A 147 10.64 2.34 -8.14
N ASP A 148 10.30 2.74 -6.91
CA ASP A 148 8.91 2.72 -6.43
C ASP A 148 8.04 3.68 -7.25
N LEU A 149 8.55 4.89 -7.55
CA LEU A 149 7.88 5.86 -8.44
C LEU A 149 7.67 5.32 -9.85
N GLN A 150 8.62 4.54 -10.39
CA GLN A 150 8.49 3.96 -11.74
C GLN A 150 7.49 2.81 -11.81
N LYS A 151 7.20 2.16 -10.67
CA LYS A 151 6.21 1.07 -10.57
C LYS A 151 4.79 1.59 -10.34
N SER A 152 4.63 2.80 -9.81
CA SER A 152 3.30 3.37 -9.59
C SER A 152 2.61 3.66 -10.92
N ASP A 153 1.36 3.20 -11.00
CA ASP A 153 0.49 3.48 -12.15
C ASP A 153 0.04 4.95 -12.20
N SER A 154 0.18 5.69 -11.11
CA SER A 154 -0.24 7.10 -10.99
C SER A 154 0.84 8.09 -11.40
N ILE A 155 2.07 7.62 -11.64
CA ILE A 155 3.25 8.46 -11.88
C ILE A 155 3.75 8.29 -13.32
N TYR A 156 3.90 9.41 -14.03
CA TYR A 156 4.67 9.48 -15.26
C TYR A 156 6.13 9.78 -14.94
N HIS A 157 7.04 9.08 -15.61
CA HIS A 157 8.47 9.36 -15.55
C HIS A 157 9.06 9.52 -16.95
N SER A 158 10.02 10.42 -17.09
CA SER A 158 10.77 10.61 -18.34
C SER A 158 12.19 11.09 -18.05
N LEU A 159 13.08 11.00 -19.03
CA LEU A 159 14.43 11.52 -18.90
C LEU A 159 14.41 13.04 -18.85
N HIS A 160 15.25 13.62 -17.99
CA HIS A 160 15.39 15.05 -17.86
C HIS A 160 15.88 15.65 -19.20
N PRO A 161 15.16 16.64 -19.77
CA PRO A 161 15.38 17.08 -21.16
C PRO A 161 16.77 17.72 -21.39
N THR A 162 17.32 18.41 -20.39
CA THR A 162 18.58 19.17 -20.53
C THR A 162 19.78 18.52 -19.84
N LYS A 163 19.62 17.42 -19.09
CA LYS A 163 20.73 16.79 -18.36
C LYS A 163 21.23 15.58 -19.12
N LYS A 164 22.55 15.54 -19.38
CA LYS A 164 23.22 14.43 -20.09
C LYS A 164 23.24 13.10 -19.29
N LYS A 165 22.98 13.13 -17.98
CA LYS A 165 22.89 11.94 -17.14
C LYS A 165 21.47 11.36 -17.20
N LYS A 166 21.34 10.04 -16.97
CA LYS A 166 20.06 9.29 -16.85
C LYS A 166 19.25 9.73 -15.60
N THR A 167 18.99 11.03 -15.46
CA THR A 167 18.19 11.61 -14.40
C THR A 167 16.74 11.60 -14.87
N ASN A 168 15.85 11.02 -14.08
CA ASN A 168 14.42 11.03 -14.35
C ASN A 168 13.75 12.25 -13.72
N ILE A 169 12.73 12.76 -14.41
CA ILE A 169 11.72 13.66 -13.90
C ILE A 169 10.43 12.87 -13.68
N TYR A 170 9.73 13.18 -12.59
CA TYR A 170 8.51 12.50 -12.16
C TYR A 170 7.38 13.52 -12.05
N ARG A 171 6.20 13.16 -12.53
CA ARG A 171 4.96 13.94 -12.40
C ARG A 171 3.77 13.01 -12.26
N THR A 172 2.65 13.52 -11.77
CA THR A 172 1.36 12.83 -11.85
C THR A 172 0.98 12.57 -13.30
N LYS A 173 0.33 11.42 -13.55
CA LYS A 173 -0.26 11.10 -14.86
C LYS A 173 -1.50 11.93 -15.14
#